data_AF-A0A838IEP7-F1
#
_entry.id   AF-A0A838IEP7-F1
#
_cell.length_a   1.000
_cell.length_b   1.000
_cell.length_c   1.000
_cell.angle_alpha   90.00
_cell.angle_beta   90.00
_cell.angle_gamma   90.00
#
_symmetry.space_group_name_H-M   'P 1'
#
loop_
_entity.id
_entity.type
_entity.pdbx_description
1 polymer ?
#
loop_
_entity_poly.entity_id
_entity_poly.type
_entity_poly.pdbx_seq_one_letter_code
_entity_poly.pdbx_strand_id
1 'polypeptide(L)'
;MACEFDSDCGNGNLCVEFTCTNTCATDLDCQSVQGCQAFLRKGESDPVHVCMPEDVYNNDPGQCADAAQCQALMADPAAICGINRRCVVPIPEDDRPVHAIYIRDLSSSTDDVLGTMLAAVFVRDTEGNVVGFADTLAFVPADQSEQPGHLDGSPPKLDESGQCVAGEEPVLSALGGLGGHYVIGFVDNRGAGLQLEQGWKVVVIAWGPNCGEERDPPNEYEVSLCVSASDEVLDFDAHCHALNGRSSGYSEFLVTLN
;
A
#
# COMPACT_ATOMS: atom_id res chain seq x y z
N MET A 1 14.79 -8.40 -10.97
CA MET A 1 14.37 -7.92 -12.30
C MET A 1 12.86 -7.85 -12.22
N ALA A 2 12.27 -6.68 -12.52
CA ALA A 2 10.82 -6.50 -12.44
C ALA A 2 10.13 -7.24 -13.60
N CYS A 3 8.94 -7.79 -13.38
CA CYS A 3 8.12 -8.49 -14.38
C CYS A 3 6.64 -8.22 -14.13
N GLU A 4 5.80 -8.36 -15.15
CA GLU A 4 4.33 -8.34 -15.02
C GLU A 4 3.75 -9.74 -15.31
N PHE A 5 4.39 -10.47 -16.23
CA PHE A 5 4.05 -11.82 -16.64
C PHE A 5 5.27 -12.74 -16.60
N ASP A 6 5.03 -14.06 -16.57
CA ASP A 6 6.11 -15.06 -16.67
C ASP A 6 6.95 -14.90 -17.93
N SER A 7 6.37 -14.41 -19.01
CA SER A 7 7.07 -14.13 -20.27
C SER A 7 8.12 -13.03 -20.16
N ASP A 8 8.01 -12.16 -19.15
CA ASP A 8 8.98 -11.11 -18.89
C ASP A 8 10.20 -11.67 -18.14
N CYS A 9 10.05 -12.87 -17.59
CA CYS A 9 11.10 -13.62 -16.96
C CYS A 9 11.79 -14.55 -17.96
N GLY A 10 13.11 -14.65 -17.87
CA GLY A 10 13.88 -15.61 -18.64
C GLY A 10 13.47 -17.06 -18.32
N ASN A 11 13.87 -17.99 -19.19
CA ASN A 11 13.55 -19.41 -19.02
C ASN A 11 13.88 -19.93 -17.62
N GLY A 12 12.90 -20.57 -16.98
CA GLY A 12 13.03 -21.18 -15.64
C GLY A 12 12.64 -20.26 -14.49
N ASN A 13 12.20 -19.04 -14.79
CA ASN A 13 11.76 -18.06 -13.79
C ASN A 13 10.28 -17.76 -13.96
N LEU A 14 9.60 -17.49 -12.85
CA LEU A 14 8.22 -17.05 -12.84
C LEU A 14 8.15 -15.65 -12.28
N CYS A 15 7.15 -14.91 -12.75
CA CYS A 15 6.82 -13.65 -12.13
C CYS A 15 6.04 -13.91 -10.84
N VAL A 16 6.67 -13.57 -9.71
CA VAL A 16 6.11 -13.69 -8.37
C VAL A 16 6.22 -12.32 -7.73
N GLU A 17 5.08 -11.69 -7.46
CA GLU A 17 5.02 -10.34 -6.88
C GLU A 17 5.93 -9.35 -7.64
N PHE A 18 5.78 -9.34 -8.97
CA PHE A 18 6.55 -8.50 -9.90
C PHE A 18 8.08 -8.73 -9.88
N THR A 19 8.56 -9.84 -9.28
CA THR A 19 9.97 -10.23 -9.31
C THR A 19 10.14 -11.57 -10.02
N CYS A 20 11.07 -11.61 -10.99
CA CYS A 20 11.46 -12.87 -11.60
C CYS A 20 12.18 -13.74 -10.57
N THR A 21 11.46 -14.75 -10.10
CA THR A 21 11.94 -15.70 -9.10
C THR A 21 12.22 -17.02 -9.79
N ASN A 22 13.35 -17.65 -9.45
CA ASN A 22 13.68 -18.97 -9.98
C ASN A 22 12.63 -19.97 -9.53
N THR A 23 12.13 -20.76 -10.48
CA THR A 23 11.40 -21.98 -10.14
C THR A 23 12.34 -22.99 -9.52
N CYS A 24 11.79 -23.85 -8.67
CA CYS A 24 12.55 -24.88 -8.01
C CYS A 24 11.69 -26.14 -7.88
N ALA A 25 12.35 -27.30 -7.83
CA ALA A 25 11.71 -28.55 -7.41
C ALA A 25 12.08 -28.90 -5.97
N THR A 26 13.24 -28.43 -5.51
CA THR A 26 13.81 -28.68 -4.19
C THR A 26 14.62 -27.47 -3.71
N ASP A 27 14.92 -27.41 -2.41
CA ASP A 27 15.79 -26.36 -1.84
C ASP A 27 17.20 -26.33 -2.45
N LEU A 28 17.67 -27.44 -3.03
CA LEU A 28 18.96 -27.50 -3.72
C LEU A 28 19.00 -26.67 -5.01
N ASP A 29 17.84 -26.32 -5.56
CA ASP A 29 17.71 -25.47 -6.73
C ASP A 29 17.81 -23.97 -6.37
N CYS A 30 17.77 -23.64 -5.07
CA CYS A 30 17.79 -22.28 -4.54
C CYS A 30 19.17 -21.84 -4.04
N GLN A 31 19.43 -20.53 -4.03
CA GLN A 31 20.68 -19.96 -3.50
C GLN A 31 20.72 -20.02 -1.97
N SER A 32 21.91 -19.86 -1.36
CA SER A 32 22.23 -20.22 0.03
C SER A 32 21.54 -19.42 1.16
N VAL A 33 20.41 -18.76 0.89
CA VAL A 33 19.57 -18.01 1.84
C VAL A 33 18.08 -18.07 1.46
N GLN A 34 17.71 -18.94 0.52
CA GLN A 34 16.36 -19.10 0.00
C GLN A 34 15.95 -20.56 0.10
N GLY A 35 14.68 -20.81 0.46
CA GLY A 35 14.03 -22.10 0.38
C GLY A 35 13.07 -22.17 -0.80
N CYS A 36 12.74 -23.37 -1.26
CA CYS A 36 11.91 -23.61 -2.43
C CYS A 36 10.40 -23.52 -2.11
N GLN A 37 9.86 -22.34 -1.85
CA GLN A 37 8.50 -22.21 -1.31
C GLN A 37 7.39 -22.39 -2.35
N ALA A 38 6.25 -22.90 -1.90
CA ALA A 38 5.03 -22.97 -2.72
C ALA A 38 4.38 -21.57 -2.77
N PHE A 39 4.06 -21.12 -3.97
CA PHE A 39 3.40 -19.86 -4.27
C PHE A 39 2.12 -20.14 -5.07
N LEU A 40 0.98 -19.67 -4.58
CA LEU A 40 -0.31 -19.81 -5.26
C LEU A 40 -0.72 -18.49 -5.89
N ARG A 41 -0.98 -18.50 -7.19
CA ARG A 41 -1.45 -17.31 -7.92
C ARG A 41 -2.94 -17.09 -7.69
N LYS A 42 -3.34 -15.82 -7.70
CA LYS A 42 -4.75 -15.43 -7.67
C LYS A 42 -5.49 -16.06 -8.87
N GLY A 43 -6.51 -16.85 -8.59
CA GLY A 43 -7.34 -17.49 -9.61
C GLY A 43 -6.80 -18.82 -10.14
N GLU A 44 -5.67 -19.32 -9.64
CA GLU A 44 -5.15 -20.65 -9.95
C GLU A 44 -5.40 -21.63 -8.79
N SER A 45 -5.58 -22.90 -9.11
CA SER A 45 -5.79 -23.97 -8.11
C SER A 45 -4.50 -24.66 -7.68
N ASP A 46 -3.48 -24.60 -8.52
CA ASP A 46 -2.28 -25.41 -8.38
C ASP A 46 -1.10 -24.48 -8.05
N PRO A 47 -0.45 -24.63 -6.89
CA PRO A 47 0.68 -23.79 -6.53
C PRO A 47 1.91 -24.12 -7.38
N VAL A 48 2.70 -23.09 -7.69
CA VAL A 48 4.01 -23.18 -8.32
C VAL A 48 5.11 -23.06 -7.26
N HIS A 49 6.28 -23.65 -7.51
CA HIS A 49 7.38 -23.66 -6.54
C HIS A 49 8.47 -22.68 -6.96
N VAL A 50 8.88 -21.80 -6.04
CA VAL A 50 9.80 -20.69 -6.29
C VAL A 50 10.75 -20.43 -5.12
N CYS A 51 11.97 -19.96 -5.40
CA CYS A 51 12.97 -19.70 -4.35
C CYS A 51 12.70 -18.39 -3.58
N MET A 52 12.33 -18.48 -2.30
CA MET A 52 12.01 -17.33 -1.44
C MET A 52 12.80 -17.34 -0.11
N PRO A 53 13.08 -16.18 0.52
CA PRO A 53 13.75 -16.10 1.82
C PRO A 53 13.00 -16.85 2.93
N GLU A 54 13.72 -17.51 3.85
CA GLU A 54 13.14 -18.36 4.91
C GLU A 54 12.39 -17.59 6.02
N ASP A 55 12.57 -16.27 6.12
CA ASP A 55 12.32 -15.53 7.37
C ASP A 55 10.88 -15.06 7.62
N VAL A 56 9.90 -15.38 6.75
CA VAL A 56 8.58 -14.70 6.81
C VAL A 56 7.53 -15.39 7.69
N TYR A 57 7.62 -16.68 8.04
CA TYR A 57 6.51 -17.35 8.75
C TYR A 57 6.97 -18.38 9.79
N ASN A 58 7.12 -17.95 11.05
CA ASN A 58 7.57 -18.80 12.16
C ASN A 58 6.46 -19.02 13.19
N ASN A 59 5.38 -19.70 12.78
CA ASN A 59 4.45 -20.37 13.69
C ASN A 59 4.57 -21.87 13.41
N ASP A 60 5.40 -22.59 14.17
CA ASP A 60 5.77 -24.00 13.91
C ASP A 60 4.98 -24.98 14.80
N PRO A 61 3.86 -25.55 14.32
CA PRO A 61 3.15 -26.65 14.99
C PRO A 61 3.68 -28.05 14.61
N GLY A 62 4.78 -28.15 13.85
CA GLY A 62 5.41 -29.42 13.46
C GLY A 62 5.42 -29.71 11.96
N GLN A 63 6.00 -30.87 11.62
CA GLN A 63 6.20 -31.27 10.22
C GLN A 63 4.92 -31.78 9.53
N CYS A 64 4.68 -31.35 8.29
CA CYS A 64 3.53 -31.72 7.47
C CYS A 64 3.94 -32.37 6.13
N ALA A 65 3.03 -33.15 5.54
CA ALA A 65 3.15 -33.74 4.22
C ALA A 65 2.20 -33.10 3.20
N ASP A 66 1.07 -32.55 3.65
CA ASP A 66 0.07 -31.90 2.80
C ASP A 66 -0.77 -30.88 3.60
N ALA A 67 -1.56 -30.08 2.89
CA ALA A 67 -2.44 -29.08 3.48
C ALA A 67 -3.48 -29.70 4.43
N ALA A 68 -4.02 -30.89 4.12
CA ALA A 68 -5.01 -31.55 4.99
C ALA A 68 -4.44 -31.88 6.38
N GLN A 69 -3.16 -32.28 6.42
CA GLN A 69 -2.44 -32.50 7.67
C GLN A 69 -2.28 -31.19 8.45
N CYS A 70 -2.00 -30.07 7.78
CA CYS A 70 -1.92 -28.76 8.43
C CYS A 70 -3.27 -28.25 8.92
N GLN A 71 -4.33 -28.42 8.14
CA GLN A 71 -5.68 -28.08 8.54
C GLN A 71 -6.11 -28.88 9.78
N ALA A 72 -5.72 -30.15 9.85
CA ALA A 72 -5.96 -30.99 11.03
C ALA A 72 -5.09 -30.61 12.23
N LEU A 73 -3.80 -30.30 12.02
CA LEU A 73 -2.85 -29.93 13.09
C LEU A 73 -3.18 -28.57 13.71
N MET A 74 -3.52 -27.60 12.87
CA MET A 74 -3.80 -26.22 13.29
C MET A 74 -5.28 -25.98 13.61
N ALA A 75 -6.15 -26.94 13.27
CA ALA A 75 -7.60 -26.79 13.31
C ALA A 75 -8.10 -25.57 12.50
N ASP A 76 -7.40 -25.26 11.41
CA ASP A 76 -7.65 -24.07 10.58
C ASP A 76 -7.78 -24.49 9.10
N PRO A 77 -8.93 -24.26 8.44
CA PRO A 77 -9.14 -24.64 7.05
C PRO A 77 -8.25 -23.89 6.05
N ALA A 78 -7.73 -22.72 6.41
CA ALA A 78 -6.80 -21.95 5.58
C ALA A 78 -5.34 -22.43 5.73
N ALA A 79 -5.04 -23.30 6.71
CA ALA A 79 -3.69 -23.80 6.91
C ALA A 79 -3.19 -24.60 5.70
N ILE A 80 -1.97 -24.29 5.26
CA ILE A 80 -1.28 -24.99 4.16
C ILE A 80 0.03 -25.60 4.66
N CYS A 81 0.49 -26.64 3.97
CA CYS A 81 1.81 -27.21 4.20
C CYS A 81 2.84 -26.54 3.30
N GLY A 82 3.74 -25.75 3.89
CA GLY A 82 4.89 -25.15 3.20
C GLY A 82 5.95 -26.19 2.83
N ILE A 83 6.85 -25.86 1.91
CA ILE A 83 7.82 -26.85 1.39
C ILE A 83 8.79 -27.36 2.46
N ASN A 84 9.11 -26.53 3.45
CA ASN A 84 9.94 -26.88 4.60
C ASN A 84 9.21 -27.82 5.57
N ARG A 85 8.07 -28.37 5.11
CA ARG A 85 7.15 -29.19 5.87
C ARG A 85 6.61 -28.46 7.08
N ARG A 86 6.52 -27.13 7.09
CA ARG A 86 5.87 -26.41 8.19
C ARG A 86 4.47 -25.99 7.81
N CYS A 87 3.55 -26.11 8.76
CA CYS A 87 2.23 -25.56 8.58
C CYS A 87 2.24 -24.05 8.77
N VAL A 88 1.59 -23.34 7.86
CA VAL A 88 1.36 -21.90 7.95
C VAL A 88 -0.12 -21.62 7.72
N VAL A 89 -0.67 -20.66 8.46
CA VAL A 89 -1.98 -20.08 8.17
C VAL A 89 -1.71 -18.79 7.41
N PRO A 90 -2.05 -18.69 6.11
CA PRO A 90 -2.03 -17.42 5.41
C PRO A 90 -3.02 -16.50 6.13
N ILE A 91 -2.57 -15.33 6.59
CA ILE A 91 -3.50 -14.31 7.09
C ILE A 91 -4.32 -13.87 5.89
N PRO A 92 -5.65 -14.11 5.87
CA PRO A 92 -6.50 -13.59 4.80
C PRO A 92 -6.30 -12.08 4.72
N GLU A 93 -6.10 -11.54 3.52
CA GLU A 93 -6.01 -10.09 3.36
C GLU A 93 -7.25 -9.38 3.92
N ASP A 94 -8.39 -10.07 3.88
CA ASP A 94 -9.68 -9.62 4.41
C ASP A 94 -9.72 -9.54 5.95
N ASP A 95 -8.84 -10.21 6.69
CA ASP A 95 -8.85 -10.25 8.18
C ASP A 95 -7.91 -9.23 8.85
N ARG A 96 -7.25 -8.37 8.07
CA ARG A 96 -6.38 -7.33 8.64
C ARG A 96 -7.18 -6.05 8.86
N PRO A 97 -6.95 -5.31 9.97
CA PRO A 97 -7.55 -3.99 10.12
C PRO A 97 -7.15 -3.12 8.93
N VAL A 98 -8.10 -2.44 8.32
CA VAL A 98 -7.81 -1.56 7.19
C VAL A 98 -7.29 -0.25 7.76
N HIS A 99 -5.99 -0.02 7.64
CA HIS A 99 -5.40 1.30 7.84
C HIS A 99 -5.61 2.13 6.58
N ALA A 100 -6.40 3.20 6.70
CA ALA A 100 -6.63 4.14 5.62
C ALA A 100 -6.27 5.56 6.06
N ILE A 101 -5.86 6.38 5.11
CA ILE A 101 -5.71 7.81 5.31
C ILE A 101 -6.87 8.52 4.64
N TYR A 102 -7.54 9.38 5.41
CA TYR A 102 -8.60 10.24 4.94
C TYR A 102 -8.03 11.64 4.73
N ILE A 103 -8.04 12.13 3.49
CA ILE A 103 -7.56 13.46 3.13
C ILE A 103 -8.75 14.28 2.68
N ARG A 104 -9.04 15.36 3.41
CA ARG A 104 -10.20 16.22 3.17
C ARG A 104 -9.79 17.63 2.78
N ASP A 105 -10.47 18.15 1.78
CA ASP A 105 -10.31 19.53 1.34
C ASP A 105 -10.93 20.53 2.31
N LEU A 106 -10.16 21.55 2.69
CA LEU A 106 -10.58 22.68 3.50
C LEU A 106 -10.54 24.02 2.73
N SER A 107 -10.24 23.98 1.43
CA SER A 107 -10.21 25.15 0.54
C SER A 107 -11.56 25.86 0.61
N SER A 108 -11.53 27.12 1.05
CA SER A 108 -12.75 27.93 1.24
C SER A 108 -13.07 28.81 0.04
N SER A 109 -12.24 28.76 -1.01
CA SER A 109 -12.40 29.57 -2.21
C SER A 109 -13.56 29.03 -3.06
N THR A 110 -14.59 29.86 -3.28
CA THR A 110 -15.68 29.57 -4.22
C THR A 110 -15.26 29.61 -5.68
N ASP A 111 -14.08 30.16 -5.96
CA ASP A 111 -13.56 30.35 -7.32
C ASP A 111 -12.69 29.18 -7.78
N ASP A 112 -12.33 28.29 -6.86
CA ASP A 112 -11.52 27.11 -7.15
C ASP A 112 -12.27 25.83 -6.83
N VAL A 113 -12.99 25.40 -7.86
CA VAL A 113 -13.78 24.19 -7.86
C VAL A 113 -12.91 22.94 -7.66
N LEU A 114 -11.62 22.99 -8.01
CA LEU A 114 -10.71 21.86 -7.88
C LEU A 114 -10.14 21.73 -6.46
N GLY A 115 -10.00 22.85 -5.76
CA GLY A 115 -9.48 22.90 -4.40
C GLY A 115 -8.04 22.39 -4.31
N THR A 116 -7.71 21.64 -3.27
CA THR A 116 -6.35 21.10 -3.10
C THR A 116 -6.07 20.05 -4.17
N MET A 117 -4.98 20.23 -4.89
CA MET A 117 -4.47 19.31 -5.89
C MET A 117 -3.37 18.46 -5.26
N LEU A 118 -3.59 17.16 -5.05
CA LEU A 118 -2.58 16.25 -4.54
C LEU A 118 -1.65 15.85 -5.70
N ALA A 119 -0.35 15.94 -5.52
CA ALA A 119 0.64 15.47 -6.48
C ALA A 119 1.12 14.05 -6.13
N ALA A 120 1.33 13.78 -4.83
CA ALA A 120 1.76 12.47 -4.36
C ALA A 120 1.38 12.26 -2.89
N VAL A 121 1.15 11.00 -2.51
CA VAL A 121 1.04 10.57 -1.12
C VAL A 121 1.80 9.25 -0.95
N PHE A 122 2.65 9.16 0.05
CA PHE A 122 3.48 7.98 0.31
C PHE A 122 3.84 7.88 1.79
N VAL A 123 4.43 6.76 2.22
CA VAL A 123 4.82 6.52 3.61
C VAL A 123 6.31 6.28 3.75
N ARG A 124 6.87 6.77 4.87
CA ARG A 124 8.23 6.51 5.30
C ARG A 124 8.26 5.73 6.61
N ASP A 125 9.20 4.81 6.73
CA ASP A 125 9.49 4.12 7.99
C ASP A 125 10.21 5.04 9.00
N THR A 126 10.58 4.50 10.15
CA THR A 126 11.30 5.23 11.20
C THR A 126 12.73 5.60 10.83
N GLU A 127 13.31 4.97 9.81
CA GLU A 127 14.64 5.26 9.29
C GLU A 127 14.60 6.34 8.19
N GLY A 128 13.41 6.69 7.72
CA GLY A 128 13.17 7.67 6.66
C GLY A 128 13.13 7.06 5.26
N ASN A 129 13.17 5.73 5.12
CA ASN A 129 13.04 5.07 3.83
C ASN A 129 11.59 5.12 3.36
N VAL A 130 11.37 5.34 2.06
CA VAL A 130 10.02 5.23 1.49
C VAL A 130 9.67 3.76 1.35
N VAL A 131 8.59 3.34 2.01
CA VAL A 131 8.18 1.93 2.08
C VAL A 131 6.87 1.64 1.35
N GLY A 132 6.09 2.67 1.01
CA GLY A 132 4.80 2.49 0.34
C GLY A 132 4.25 3.75 -0.30
N PHE A 133 3.31 3.56 -1.21
CA PHE A 133 2.69 4.58 -2.06
C PHE A 133 1.17 4.49 -1.96
N ALA A 134 0.50 5.64 -2.04
CA ALA A 134 -0.93 5.70 -1.87
C ALA A 134 -1.68 5.04 -3.03
N ASP A 135 -2.67 4.22 -2.68
CA ASP A 135 -3.63 3.62 -3.59
C ASP A 135 -5.05 4.05 -3.20
N THR A 136 -5.83 4.50 -4.18
CA THR A 136 -7.15 5.08 -3.95
C THR A 136 -8.16 3.99 -3.65
N LEU A 137 -8.71 4.00 -2.43
CA LEU A 137 -9.80 3.11 -2.04
C LEU A 137 -11.17 3.72 -2.36
N ALA A 138 -11.31 5.02 -2.11
CA ALA A 138 -12.51 5.78 -2.43
C ALA A 138 -12.18 7.25 -2.70
N PHE A 139 -12.99 7.87 -3.56
CA PHE A 139 -12.95 9.30 -3.85
C PHE A 139 -14.38 9.84 -3.87
N VAL A 140 -14.60 10.95 -3.17
CA VAL A 140 -15.88 11.65 -3.15
C VAL A 140 -15.62 13.14 -3.41
N PRO A 141 -15.82 13.63 -4.64
CA PRO A 141 -15.67 15.05 -4.96
C PRO A 141 -16.82 15.86 -4.35
N ALA A 142 -16.60 17.15 -4.06
CA ALA A 142 -17.67 18.01 -3.55
C ALA A 142 -18.71 18.39 -4.62
N ASP A 143 -18.32 18.43 -5.90
CA ASP A 143 -19.11 18.99 -7.00
C ASP A 143 -19.62 17.97 -8.04
N GLN A 144 -19.54 16.67 -7.75
CA GLN A 144 -19.83 15.56 -8.69
C GLN A 144 -18.98 15.58 -9.97
N SER A 145 -17.87 16.32 -10.02
CA SER A 145 -16.94 16.22 -11.14
C SER A 145 -16.26 14.84 -11.16
N GLU A 146 -16.36 14.13 -12.28
CA GLU A 146 -15.61 12.89 -12.51
C GLU A 146 -14.17 13.27 -12.88
N GLN A 147 -13.35 13.60 -11.89
CA GLN A 147 -11.90 13.57 -12.09
C GLN A 147 -11.36 12.25 -11.54
N PRO A 148 -10.75 11.40 -12.38
CA PRO A 148 -10.12 10.19 -11.88
C PRO A 148 -8.94 10.58 -10.99
N GLY A 149 -8.93 10.07 -9.76
CA GLY A 149 -7.75 10.14 -8.90
C GLY A 149 -6.61 9.30 -9.49
N HIS A 150 -5.40 9.82 -9.46
CA HIS A 150 -4.18 9.18 -9.99
C HIS A 150 -3.32 8.49 -8.93
N LEU A 151 -3.77 8.48 -7.67
CA LEU A 151 -3.08 7.75 -6.60
C LEU A 151 -3.37 6.25 -6.80
N ASP A 152 -2.53 5.61 -7.60
CA ASP A 152 -2.67 4.24 -8.11
C ASP A 152 -1.60 3.27 -7.55
N GLY A 153 -0.94 3.67 -6.46
CA GLY A 153 0.16 2.92 -5.85
C GLY A 153 1.51 3.11 -6.54
N SER A 154 1.63 3.96 -7.57
CA SER A 154 2.90 4.17 -8.27
C SER A 154 3.86 5.09 -7.49
N PRO A 155 5.18 4.82 -7.56
CA PRO A 155 6.18 5.69 -6.93
C PRO A 155 6.26 7.07 -7.61
N PRO A 156 6.16 8.18 -6.86
CA PRO A 156 6.33 9.50 -7.43
C PRO A 156 7.79 9.77 -7.75
N LYS A 157 8.04 10.43 -8.87
CA LYS A 157 9.37 10.99 -9.15
C LYS A 157 9.50 12.31 -8.40
N LEU A 158 10.31 12.35 -7.34
CA LEU A 158 10.50 13.57 -6.56
C LEU A 158 11.63 14.45 -7.13
N ASP A 159 11.58 15.74 -6.81
CA ASP A 159 12.66 16.69 -7.05
C ASP A 159 13.86 16.48 -6.10
N GLU A 160 14.91 17.28 -6.25
CA GLU A 160 16.11 17.17 -5.40
C GLU A 160 15.83 17.44 -3.92
N SER A 161 14.81 18.26 -3.62
CA SER A 161 14.40 18.55 -2.24
C SER A 161 13.56 17.43 -1.62
N GLY A 162 12.98 16.56 -2.45
CA GLY A 162 12.03 15.54 -2.02
C GLY A 162 10.68 16.10 -1.58
N GLN A 163 10.41 17.38 -1.86
CA GLN A 163 9.20 18.08 -1.42
C GLN A 163 8.18 18.31 -2.53
N CYS A 164 8.56 18.04 -3.78
CA CYS A 164 7.69 18.18 -4.95
C CYS A 164 7.88 17.03 -5.93
N VAL A 165 6.85 16.81 -6.76
CA VAL A 165 6.92 15.87 -7.88
C VAL A 165 7.66 16.55 -9.03
N ALA A 166 8.74 15.92 -9.51
CA ALA A 166 9.53 16.38 -10.62
C ALA A 166 8.90 16.00 -11.97
N GLY A 167 8.91 16.93 -12.91
CA GLY A 167 8.38 16.76 -14.27
C GLY A 167 7.84 18.08 -14.81
N GLU A 168 7.68 18.17 -16.13
CA GLU A 168 7.07 19.36 -16.75
C GLU A 168 5.54 19.36 -16.59
N GLU A 169 4.92 18.18 -16.52
CA GLU A 169 3.47 18.00 -16.34
C GLU A 169 3.22 16.88 -15.30
N PRO A 170 3.23 17.21 -13.99
CA PRO A 170 2.88 16.24 -12.97
C PRO A 170 1.39 15.90 -13.07
N VAL A 171 1.07 14.63 -12.90
CA VAL A 171 -0.32 14.19 -12.76
C VAL A 171 -0.79 14.60 -11.36
N LEU A 172 -1.94 15.26 -11.29
CA LEU A 172 -2.49 15.82 -10.06
C LEU A 172 -3.91 15.27 -9.83
N SER A 173 -4.22 15.00 -8.56
CA SER A 173 -5.53 14.54 -8.09
C SER A 173 -6.21 15.67 -7.34
N ALA A 174 -7.21 16.28 -7.96
CA ALA A 174 -8.04 17.26 -7.28
C ALA A 174 -8.82 16.60 -6.14
N LEU A 175 -8.91 17.26 -4.99
CA LEU A 175 -9.88 16.88 -3.94
C LEU A 175 -11.30 17.34 -4.30
N GLY A 176 -11.46 18.29 -5.22
CA GLY A 176 -12.76 18.73 -5.73
C GLY A 176 -13.44 19.77 -4.86
N GLY A 177 -12.67 20.59 -4.14
CA GLY A 177 -13.17 21.71 -3.34
C GLY A 177 -13.74 21.32 -1.98
N LEU A 178 -14.24 22.31 -1.22
CA LEU A 178 -14.60 22.17 0.21
C LEU A 178 -15.44 20.91 0.52
N GLY A 179 -14.87 20.00 1.31
CA GLY A 179 -15.54 18.76 1.73
C GLY A 179 -15.33 17.56 0.80
N GLY A 180 -14.76 17.77 -0.39
CA GLY A 180 -14.26 16.70 -1.23
C GLY A 180 -13.08 15.99 -0.55
N HIS A 181 -12.97 14.68 -0.75
CA HIS A 181 -12.01 13.87 -0.01
C HIS A 181 -11.58 12.58 -0.73
N TYR A 182 -10.38 12.11 -0.38
CA TYR A 182 -9.88 10.77 -0.68
C TYR A 182 -9.86 9.90 0.58
N VAL A 183 -10.10 8.61 0.36
CA VAL A 183 -9.70 7.52 1.25
C VAL A 183 -8.65 6.71 0.52
N ILE A 184 -7.46 6.64 1.09
CA ILE A 184 -6.32 5.94 0.49
C ILE A 184 -5.81 4.84 1.41
N GLY A 185 -5.44 3.72 0.81
CA GLY A 185 -4.57 2.71 1.41
C GLY A 185 -3.13 2.96 0.98
N PHE A 186 -2.23 2.10 1.40
CA PHE A 186 -0.87 2.07 0.89
C PHE A 186 -0.55 0.71 0.32
N VAL A 187 0.22 0.71 -0.75
CA VAL A 187 0.84 -0.48 -1.31
C VAL A 187 2.35 -0.31 -1.34
N ASP A 188 3.10 -1.39 -1.27
CA ASP A 188 4.54 -1.33 -1.46
C ASP A 188 4.90 -1.15 -2.95
N ASN A 189 6.19 -1.15 -3.27
CA ASN A 189 6.66 -1.08 -4.65
C ASN A 189 6.30 -2.30 -5.51
N ARG A 190 5.65 -3.32 -4.94
CA ARG A 190 5.11 -4.52 -5.60
C ARG A 190 3.58 -4.51 -5.66
N GLY A 191 2.92 -3.42 -5.25
CA GLY A 191 1.46 -3.34 -5.22
C GLY A 191 0.81 -4.16 -4.08
N ALA A 192 1.60 -4.70 -3.15
CA ALA A 192 1.07 -5.44 -2.01
C ALA A 192 0.56 -4.46 -0.95
N GLY A 193 -0.65 -4.69 -0.43
CA GLY A 193 -1.24 -3.85 0.61
C GLY A 193 -0.37 -3.75 1.86
N LEU A 194 -0.18 -2.53 2.35
CA LEU A 194 0.61 -2.21 3.52
C LEU A 194 -0.25 -1.86 4.72
N GLN A 195 0.23 -2.28 5.87
CA GLN A 195 -0.27 -1.85 7.17
C GLN A 195 0.64 -0.75 7.68
N LEU A 196 0.04 0.37 8.08
CA LEU A 196 0.80 1.43 8.74
C LEU A 196 1.27 0.96 10.11
N GLU A 197 2.52 1.28 10.46
CA GLU A 197 3.07 0.97 11.77
C GLU A 197 3.25 2.23 12.63
N GLN A 198 3.28 2.02 13.95
CA GLN A 198 3.55 3.08 14.91
C GLN A 198 4.90 3.75 14.62
N GLY A 199 4.88 5.09 14.52
CA GLY A 199 6.10 5.88 14.30
C GLY A 199 6.49 6.07 12.84
N TRP A 200 5.81 5.42 11.89
CA TRP A 200 5.94 5.75 10.47
C TRP A 200 5.42 7.15 10.19
N LYS A 201 5.74 7.69 9.02
CA LYS A 201 5.28 8.99 8.56
C LYS A 201 4.50 8.88 7.26
N VAL A 202 3.30 9.44 7.23
CA VAL A 202 2.58 9.71 5.98
C VAL A 202 3.05 11.04 5.43
N VAL A 203 3.47 11.06 4.17
CA VAL A 203 3.91 12.25 3.45
C VAL A 203 2.87 12.60 2.42
N VAL A 204 2.34 13.82 2.49
CA VAL A 204 1.41 14.37 1.51
C VAL A 204 2.10 15.52 0.79
N ILE A 205 2.12 15.45 -0.54
CA ILE A 205 2.57 16.52 -1.41
C ILE A 205 1.34 17.04 -2.13
N ALA A 206 0.82 18.18 -1.68
CA ALA A 206 -0.10 18.97 -2.47
C ALA A 206 0.68 19.93 -3.36
N TRP A 207 0.18 20.13 -4.58
CA TRP A 207 0.61 21.23 -5.44
C TRP A 207 0.32 22.54 -4.73
N GLY A 208 1.32 23.42 -4.66
CA GLY A 208 1.28 24.58 -3.77
C GLY A 208 2.63 25.31 -3.71
N PRO A 209 2.87 26.11 -2.65
CA PRO A 209 4.03 27.01 -2.54
C PRO A 209 5.39 26.33 -2.74
N ASN A 210 5.52 25.07 -2.31
CA ASN A 210 6.76 24.32 -2.44
C ASN A 210 7.03 23.90 -3.90
N CYS A 211 5.97 23.77 -4.71
CA CYS A 211 6.03 23.30 -6.10
C CYS A 211 5.84 24.43 -7.11
N GLY A 212 6.10 25.67 -6.68
CA GLY A 212 6.10 26.85 -7.56
C GLY A 212 4.73 27.52 -7.75
N GLU A 213 3.69 27.11 -7.01
CA GLU A 213 2.41 27.81 -7.04
C GLU A 213 2.39 28.98 -6.04
N GLU A 214 2.33 30.20 -6.55
CA GLU A 214 2.25 31.43 -5.74
C GLU A 214 0.79 31.82 -5.42
N ARG A 215 0.08 30.96 -4.70
CA ARG A 215 -1.29 31.26 -4.26
C ARG A 215 -1.34 31.79 -2.83
N ASP A 216 -2.14 32.83 -2.60
CA ASP A 216 -2.37 33.44 -1.28
C ASP A 216 -3.88 33.68 -1.01
N PRO A 217 -4.50 33.01 -0.02
CA PRO A 217 -3.93 31.93 0.79
C PRO A 217 -3.79 30.63 -0.04
N PRO A 218 -2.88 29.71 0.35
CA PRO A 218 -2.78 28.40 -0.28
C PRO A 218 -4.05 27.57 -0.01
N ASN A 219 -4.31 26.59 -0.88
CA ASN A 219 -5.33 25.58 -0.63
C ASN A 219 -4.91 24.71 0.56
N GLU A 220 -5.86 24.47 1.46
CA GLU A 220 -5.63 23.74 2.71
C GLU A 220 -6.35 22.40 2.67
N TYR A 221 -5.75 21.41 3.33
CA TYR A 221 -6.35 20.10 3.54
C TYR A 221 -6.13 19.63 4.98
N GLU A 222 -6.89 18.62 5.38
CA GLU A 222 -6.76 17.90 6.65
C GLU A 222 -6.50 16.42 6.39
N VAL A 223 -5.68 15.80 7.24
CA VAL A 223 -5.31 14.39 7.14
C VAL A 223 -5.70 13.68 8.44
N SER A 224 -6.49 12.62 8.31
CA SER A 224 -6.87 11.75 9.42
C SER A 224 -6.43 10.31 9.15
N LEU A 225 -6.06 9.60 10.21
CA LEU A 225 -5.84 8.16 10.16
C LEU A 225 -7.13 7.47 10.57
N CYS A 226 -7.57 6.55 9.72
CA CYS A 226 -8.76 5.75 9.95
C CYS A 226 -8.36 4.29 10.14
N VAL A 227 -8.88 3.68 11.20
CA VAL A 227 -8.63 2.26 11.51
C VAL A 227 -9.97 1.58 11.66
N SER A 228 -10.26 0.65 10.76
CA SER A 228 -11.46 -0.21 10.85
C SER A 228 -11.06 -1.64 11.14
N ALA A 229 -11.86 -2.35 11.94
CA ALA A 229 -11.78 -3.81 11.97
C ALA A 229 -12.11 -4.36 10.57
N SER A 230 -11.57 -5.53 10.25
CA SER A 230 -11.93 -6.26 9.03
C SER A 230 -13.45 -6.42 8.97
N ASP A 231 -14.02 -6.24 7.77
CA ASP A 231 -15.45 -6.34 7.43
C ASP A 231 -16.37 -5.19 7.85
N GLU A 232 -15.89 -4.20 8.62
CA GLU A 232 -16.69 -3.04 8.97
C GLU A 232 -16.57 -1.93 7.91
N VAL A 233 -17.69 -1.31 7.54
CA VAL A 233 -17.67 -0.13 6.67
C VAL A 233 -16.99 1.00 7.43
N LEU A 234 -15.99 1.64 6.81
CA LEU A 234 -15.26 2.75 7.41
C LEU A 234 -16.23 3.90 7.74
N ASP A 235 -16.51 4.11 9.03
CA ASP A 235 -17.24 5.27 9.53
C ASP A 235 -16.23 6.36 9.89
N PHE A 236 -16.25 7.48 9.17
CA PHE A 236 -15.24 8.52 9.35
C PHE A 236 -15.31 9.22 10.72
N ASP A 237 -16.51 9.35 11.31
CA ASP A 237 -16.66 10.01 12.60
C ASP A 237 -16.25 9.09 13.75
N ALA A 238 -16.40 7.77 13.57
CA ALA A 238 -16.08 6.78 14.60
C ALA A 238 -14.66 6.22 14.49
N HIS A 239 -14.15 6.04 13.27
CA HIS A 239 -12.90 5.29 13.00
C HIS A 239 -11.71 6.19 12.70
N CYS A 240 -11.90 7.48 12.46
CA CYS A 240 -10.82 8.39 12.09
C CYS A 240 -10.43 9.34 13.21
N HIS A 241 -9.13 9.51 13.40
CA HIS A 241 -8.56 10.58 14.22
C HIS A 241 -7.60 11.44 13.40
N ALA A 242 -7.70 12.75 13.58
CA ALA A 242 -6.83 13.70 12.90
C ALA A 242 -5.36 13.44 13.26
N LEU A 243 -4.50 13.27 12.26
CA LEU A 243 -3.05 13.13 12.47
C LEU A 243 -2.38 14.47 12.77
N ASN A 244 -2.95 15.57 12.28
CA ASN A 244 -2.61 16.96 12.60
C ASN A 244 -3.77 17.88 12.20
N GLY A 245 -3.63 19.19 12.46
CA GLY A 245 -4.53 20.21 11.94
C GLY A 245 -4.33 20.50 10.44
N ARG A 246 -4.80 21.67 10.03
CA ARG A 246 -4.75 22.15 8.64
C ARG A 246 -3.34 22.19 8.08
N SER A 247 -3.17 21.74 6.85
CA SER A 247 -1.90 21.66 6.14
C SER A 247 -2.03 22.16 4.70
N SER A 248 -0.90 22.51 4.07
CA SER A 248 -0.83 22.96 2.68
C SER A 248 0.53 22.61 2.09
N GLY A 249 0.60 22.30 0.79
CA GLY A 249 1.86 21.92 0.13
C GLY A 249 2.42 20.58 0.63
N TYR A 250 3.73 20.54 0.92
CA TYR A 250 4.42 19.38 1.51
C TYR A 250 4.12 19.29 3.01
N SER A 251 3.72 18.12 3.49
CA SER A 251 3.52 17.87 4.92
C SER A 251 3.84 16.42 5.28
N GLU A 252 4.38 16.23 6.50
CA GLU A 252 4.63 14.92 7.09
C GLU A 252 3.77 14.75 8.35
N PHE A 253 3.16 13.58 8.50
CA PHE A 253 2.25 13.24 9.58
C PHE A 253 2.72 11.97 10.27
N LEU A 254 2.93 12.03 11.59
CA LEU A 254 3.37 10.87 12.36
C LEU A 254 2.19 9.92 12.62
N VAL A 255 2.34 8.66 12.24
CA VAL A 255 1.37 7.61 12.51
C VAL A 255 1.40 7.29 14.01
N THR A 256 0.23 7.43 14.64
CA THR A 256 -0.04 7.03 16.03
C THR A 256 -1.23 6.08 16.04
N LEU A 257 -0.97 4.81 16.38
CA LEU A 257 -1.94 3.74 16.52
C LEU A 257 -2.35 3.68 18.00
N ASN A 258 -3.66 3.77 18.27
CA ASN A 258 -4.22 3.74 19.62
C ASN A 258 -4.73 2.35 20.00
#